data_AF-A0AA96ZUE0-F1
#
_entry.id   AF-A0AA96ZUE0-F1
#
_cell.length_a   1.000
_cell.length_b   1.000
_cell.length_c   1.000
_cell.angle_alpha   90.00
_cell.angle_beta   90.00
_cell.angle_gamma   90.00
#
_symmetry.space_group_name_H-M   'P 1'
#
loop_
_entity.id
_entity.type
_entity.pdbx_description
1 polymer ?
#
loop_
_entity_poly.entity_id
_entity_poly.type
_entity_poly.pdbx_seq_one_letter_code
_entity_poly.pdbx_strand_id
1 'polypeptide(L)'
;MLYTYQDGTELPVQRDFIQDMKNYVECLEKILPLENQIMELKDLEKDQGALFERRVAVLSGFKENLIRGMPVNLDIDDAALLEPCISEIMEVCDKFIRKTHDDYESEIHVMKRDSGAQIKSKEIEIIKILNPFLISSVYGAKRVYDISYHEILGGTLYCYSSGLQFNYKLNFVDDRLTVARLLGDFSLPVMASTGIFTKEHKPRVVSLAEYLVLAIQYDDLYNFSLELENKKKIIRIVRKNGNFSIYDDGRDITADAELASLIEDAALQRLPKNITEYIRKSVASFELTEILIDDDDAIANNLIFDCMKIIATQYGAIVAECIRRSPIKTEISIKVQLEDGTRTEKYLSKDELYSSLANIGGDGLEIASLIGADAEVVEKPSSNNKYFIV
;
A
#
# COMPACT_ATOMS: atom_id res chain seq x y z
N MET A 1 2.88 1.82 -28.84
CA MET A 1 2.25 0.49 -28.96
C MET A 1 0.80 0.58 -28.50
N LEU A 2 -0.10 -0.19 -29.12
CA LEU A 2 -1.53 -0.24 -28.78
C LEU A 2 -1.92 -1.68 -28.43
N TYR A 3 -2.64 -1.87 -27.33
CA TYR A 3 -3.11 -3.18 -26.88
C TYR A 3 -4.64 -3.28 -27.01
N THR A 4 -5.10 -4.35 -27.65
CA THR A 4 -6.51 -4.54 -28.00
C THR A 4 -6.96 -5.97 -27.69
N TYR A 5 -8.26 -6.14 -27.48
CA TYR A 5 -8.93 -7.43 -27.54
C TYR A 5 -8.86 -8.00 -28.96
N GLN A 6 -9.25 -9.26 -29.13
CA GLN A 6 -9.29 -9.93 -30.43
C GLN A 6 -10.15 -9.22 -31.49
N ASP A 7 -11.23 -8.56 -31.07
CA ASP A 7 -12.13 -7.79 -31.94
C ASP A 7 -11.60 -6.39 -32.32
N GLY A 8 -10.42 -6.00 -31.83
CA GLY A 8 -9.80 -4.70 -32.09
C GLY A 8 -10.22 -3.58 -31.14
N THR A 9 -11.10 -3.86 -30.18
CA THR A 9 -11.43 -2.91 -29.10
C THR A 9 -10.21 -2.72 -28.19
N GLU A 10 -9.93 -1.48 -27.78
CA GLU A 10 -8.83 -1.19 -26.86
C GLU A 10 -9.00 -1.90 -25.50
N LEU A 11 -7.90 -2.42 -24.95
CA LEU A 11 -7.90 -2.88 -23.57
C LEU A 11 -8.09 -1.69 -22.62
N PRO A 12 -8.75 -1.89 -21.47
CA PRO A 12 -8.85 -0.86 -20.42
C PRO A 12 -7.49 -0.44 -19.89
N VAL A 13 -6.48 -1.28 -20.05
CA VAL A 13 -5.10 -0.99 -19.67
C VAL A 13 -4.19 -1.23 -20.88
N GLN A 14 -3.49 -0.18 -21.31
CA GLN A 14 -2.63 -0.19 -22.49
C GLN A 14 -1.25 -0.81 -22.20
N ARG A 15 -1.25 -2.10 -21.88
CA ARG A 15 -0.06 -2.89 -21.52
C ARG A 15 -0.22 -4.37 -21.84
N ASP A 16 0.87 -5.11 -21.68
CA ASP A 16 0.90 -6.55 -21.88
C ASP A 16 0.22 -7.31 -20.73
N PHE A 17 -1.11 -7.40 -20.79
CA PHE A 17 -1.91 -8.09 -19.79
C PHE A 17 -1.54 -9.57 -19.62
N ILE A 18 -1.07 -10.23 -20.70
CA ILE A 18 -0.63 -11.63 -20.62
C ILE A 18 0.62 -11.76 -19.75
N GLN A 19 1.58 -10.86 -19.92
CA GLN A 19 2.76 -10.83 -19.05
C GLN A 19 2.40 -10.45 -17.61
N ASP A 20 1.46 -9.53 -17.41
CA ASP A 20 1.01 -9.13 -16.08
C ASP A 20 0.36 -10.29 -15.31
N MET A 21 -0.42 -11.16 -15.98
CA MET A 21 -0.94 -12.39 -15.36
C MET A 21 0.17 -13.36 -14.95
N LYS A 22 1.20 -13.52 -15.80
CA LYS A 22 2.36 -14.39 -15.46
C LYS A 22 3.12 -13.86 -14.26
N ASN A 23 3.38 -12.55 -14.23
CA ASN A 23 4.02 -11.88 -13.11
C ASN A 23 3.19 -12.00 -11.83
N TYR A 24 1.86 -11.96 -11.94
CA TYR A 24 0.94 -12.14 -10.82
C TYR A 24 1.05 -13.55 -10.21
N VAL A 25 1.05 -14.59 -11.04
CA VAL A 25 1.25 -15.98 -10.56
C VAL A 25 2.63 -16.16 -9.92
N GLU A 26 3.69 -15.67 -10.57
CA GLU A 26 5.05 -15.72 -10.03
C GLU A 26 5.17 -14.97 -8.67
N CYS A 27 4.42 -13.89 -8.50
CA CYS A 27 4.36 -13.16 -7.25
C CYS A 27 3.71 -14.01 -6.15
N LEU A 28 2.55 -14.62 -6.43
CA LEU A 28 1.86 -15.52 -5.50
C LEU A 28 2.74 -16.69 -5.04
N GLU A 29 3.42 -17.35 -5.99
CA GLU A 29 4.33 -18.47 -5.70
C GLU A 29 5.44 -18.11 -4.72
N LYS A 30 5.86 -16.84 -4.68
CA LYS A 30 6.92 -16.37 -3.79
C LYS A 30 6.40 -15.87 -2.44
N ILE A 31 5.26 -15.17 -2.41
CA ILE A 31 4.78 -14.52 -1.19
C ILE A 31 3.99 -15.47 -0.27
N LEU A 32 3.19 -16.39 -0.83
CA LEU A 32 2.33 -17.25 -0.01
C LEU A 32 3.13 -18.20 0.90
N PRO A 33 4.24 -18.82 0.45
CA PRO A 33 5.07 -19.60 1.36
C PRO A 33 5.64 -18.78 2.52
N LEU A 34 5.99 -17.50 2.28
CA LEU A 34 6.52 -16.62 3.32
C LEU A 34 5.44 -16.25 4.34
N GLU A 35 4.24 -15.91 3.87
CA GLU A 35 3.09 -15.60 4.72
C GLU A 35 2.67 -16.81 5.57
N ASN A 36 2.61 -18.00 4.97
CA ASN A 36 2.32 -19.26 5.67
C ASN A 36 3.34 -19.55 6.77
N GLN A 37 4.64 -19.36 6.49
CA GLN A 37 5.68 -19.54 7.52
C GLN A 37 5.58 -18.51 8.65
N ILE A 38 5.13 -17.28 8.37
CA ILE A 38 4.87 -16.29 9.43
C ILE A 38 3.70 -16.76 10.32
N MET A 39 2.62 -17.25 9.71
CA MET A 39 1.47 -17.79 10.45
C MET A 39 1.88 -18.98 11.33
N GLU A 40 2.64 -19.93 10.77
CA GLU A 40 3.16 -21.09 11.52
C GLU A 40 4.01 -20.68 12.73
N LEU A 41 4.87 -19.65 12.58
CA LEU A 41 5.66 -19.13 13.69
C LEU A 41 4.78 -18.49 14.78
N LYS A 42 3.77 -17.70 14.39
CA LYS A 42 2.82 -17.07 15.33
C LYS A 42 1.97 -18.11 16.06
N ASP A 43 1.51 -19.13 15.36
CA ASP A 43 0.73 -20.22 15.94
C ASP A 43 1.58 -21.05 16.90
N LEU A 44 2.84 -21.35 16.54
CA LEU A 44 3.77 -22.03 17.44
C LEU A 44 3.99 -21.23 18.74
N GLU A 45 4.21 -19.91 18.64
CA GLU A 45 4.36 -19.05 19.83
C GLU A 45 3.13 -19.10 20.74
N LYS A 46 1.94 -19.04 20.13
CA LYS A 46 0.65 -19.10 20.84
C LYS A 46 0.45 -20.44 21.53
N ASP A 47 0.70 -21.55 20.84
CA ASP A 47 0.54 -22.90 21.35
C ASP A 47 1.51 -23.20 22.49
N GLN A 48 2.77 -22.76 22.37
CA GLN A 48 3.74 -22.89 23.45
C GLN A 48 3.32 -22.04 24.65
N GLY A 49 2.91 -20.79 24.45
CA GLY A 49 2.37 -19.93 25.50
C GLY A 49 1.24 -20.60 26.28
N ALA A 50 0.24 -21.13 25.59
CA ALA A 50 -0.89 -21.83 26.20
C ALA A 50 -0.46 -23.10 26.96
N LEU A 51 0.52 -23.86 26.43
CA LEU A 51 1.07 -25.03 27.10
C LEU A 51 1.77 -24.66 28.41
N PHE A 52 2.53 -23.56 28.44
CA PHE A 52 3.21 -23.07 29.63
C PHE A 52 2.22 -22.64 30.72
N GLU A 53 1.22 -21.83 30.37
CA GLU A 53 0.16 -21.42 31.30
C GLU A 53 -0.55 -22.64 31.91
N ARG A 54 -0.85 -23.65 31.10
CA ARG A 54 -1.44 -24.90 31.57
C ARG A 54 -0.53 -25.64 32.57
N ARG A 55 0.77 -25.71 32.31
CA ARG A 55 1.72 -26.40 33.21
C ARG A 55 1.85 -25.68 34.55
N VAL A 56 1.94 -24.36 34.56
CA VAL A 56 1.96 -23.55 35.79
C VAL A 56 0.64 -23.75 36.56
N ALA A 57 -0.51 -23.75 35.88
CA ALA A 57 -1.80 -23.99 36.51
C ALA A 57 -1.90 -25.37 37.19
N VAL A 58 -1.32 -26.42 36.59
CA VAL A 58 -1.26 -27.75 37.21
C VAL A 58 -0.45 -27.74 38.50
N LEU A 59 0.70 -27.06 38.52
CA LEU A 59 1.54 -26.97 39.72
C LEU A 59 0.86 -26.15 40.83
N SER A 60 0.23 -25.03 40.47
CA SER A 60 -0.57 -24.23 41.40
C SER A 60 -1.76 -25.03 41.96
N GLY A 61 -2.46 -25.79 41.12
CA GLY A 61 -3.54 -26.67 41.54
C GLY A 61 -3.07 -27.79 42.48
N PHE A 62 -1.88 -28.35 42.26
CA PHE A 62 -1.27 -29.31 43.19
C PHE A 62 -1.03 -28.68 44.56
N LYS A 63 -0.45 -27.47 44.63
CA LYS A 63 -0.26 -26.72 45.87
C LYS A 63 -1.59 -26.47 46.58
N GLU A 64 -2.62 -26.04 45.86
CA GLU A 64 -3.96 -25.84 46.44
C GLU A 64 -4.55 -27.12 47.00
N ASN A 65 -4.38 -28.25 46.32
CA ASN A 65 -4.86 -29.55 46.80
C ASN A 65 -4.12 -29.99 48.07
N LEU A 66 -2.82 -29.70 48.19
CA LEU A 66 -2.09 -29.92 49.44
C LEU A 66 -2.68 -29.10 50.58
N ILE A 67 -2.94 -27.80 50.36
CA ILE A 67 -3.58 -26.93 51.37
C ILE A 67 -4.94 -27.49 51.79
N ARG A 68 -5.79 -27.88 50.83
CA ARG A 68 -7.12 -28.44 51.11
C ARG A 68 -7.06 -29.77 51.85
N GLY A 69 -6.00 -30.55 51.65
CA GLY A 69 -5.77 -31.82 52.33
C GLY A 69 -5.24 -31.67 53.76
N MET A 70 -4.87 -30.46 54.20
CA MET A 70 -4.37 -30.23 55.55
C MET A 70 -5.50 -30.32 56.59
N PRO A 71 -5.23 -30.83 57.81
CA PRO A 71 -6.25 -30.95 58.84
C PRO A 71 -6.69 -29.56 59.33
N VAL A 72 -7.99 -29.26 59.26
CA VAL A 72 -8.53 -27.92 59.58
C VAL A 72 -9.04 -27.81 61.04
N ASN A 73 -9.04 -28.91 61.79
CA ASN A 73 -9.61 -29.02 63.14
C ASN A 73 -8.64 -29.70 64.13
N LEU A 74 -7.41 -29.18 64.21
CA LEU A 74 -6.44 -29.61 65.20
C LEU A 74 -6.62 -28.83 66.50
N ASP A 75 -6.27 -29.43 67.64
CA ASP A 75 -6.09 -28.67 68.87
C ASP A 75 -4.82 -27.81 68.81
N ILE A 76 -4.63 -26.94 69.80
CA ILE A 76 -3.55 -25.95 69.81
C ILE A 76 -2.17 -26.63 69.85
N ASP A 77 -2.03 -27.76 70.53
CA ASP A 77 -0.75 -28.44 70.71
C ASP A 77 -0.36 -29.22 69.44
N ASP A 78 -1.32 -29.91 68.82
CA ASP A 78 -1.13 -30.62 67.56
C ASP A 78 -0.90 -29.65 66.38
N ALA A 79 -1.58 -28.50 66.38
CA ALA A 79 -1.36 -27.45 65.38
C ALA A 79 0.06 -26.87 65.48
N ALA A 80 0.52 -26.56 66.71
CA ALA A 80 1.87 -26.03 66.93
C ALA A 80 2.97 -27.05 66.56
N LEU A 81 2.70 -28.35 66.71
CA LEU A 81 3.61 -29.42 66.29
C LEU A 81 3.74 -29.52 64.75
N LEU A 82 2.63 -29.34 64.02
CA LEU A 82 2.57 -29.56 62.56
C LEU A 82 2.90 -28.31 61.73
N GLU A 83 2.74 -27.11 62.29
CA GLU A 83 2.97 -25.83 61.60
C GLU A 83 4.34 -25.73 60.90
N PRO A 84 5.49 -26.11 61.52
CA PRO A 84 6.79 -26.03 60.86
C PRO A 84 6.88 -26.92 59.62
N CYS A 85 6.30 -28.13 59.68
CA CYS A 85 6.29 -29.07 58.56
C CYS A 85 5.41 -28.55 57.41
N ILE A 86 4.26 -27.99 57.73
CA ILE A 86 3.35 -27.37 56.75
C ILE A 86 4.06 -26.21 56.06
N SER A 87 4.66 -25.29 56.83
CA SER A 87 5.38 -24.14 56.29
C SER A 87 6.51 -24.56 55.35
N GLU A 88 7.30 -25.58 55.71
CA GLU A 88 8.40 -26.07 54.89
C GLU A 88 7.92 -26.68 53.56
N ILE A 89 6.85 -27.48 53.59
CA ILE A 89 6.23 -28.04 52.36
C ILE A 89 5.73 -26.92 51.45
N MET A 90 5.08 -25.90 52.02
CA MET A 90 4.53 -24.78 51.28
C MET A 90 5.62 -23.92 50.66
N GLU A 91 6.71 -23.65 51.40
CA GLU A 91 7.86 -22.91 50.90
C GLU A 91 8.55 -23.65 49.74
N VAL A 92 8.73 -24.97 49.84
CA VAL A 92 9.27 -25.79 48.77
C VAL A 92 8.38 -25.74 47.53
N CYS A 93 7.06 -25.85 47.70
CA CYS A 93 6.10 -25.74 46.58
C CYS A 93 6.18 -24.37 45.91
N ASP A 94 6.18 -23.29 46.70
CA ASP A 94 6.28 -21.92 46.18
C ASP A 94 7.58 -21.68 45.43
N LYS A 95 8.70 -22.12 46.00
CA LYS A 95 10.02 -22.00 45.36
C LYS A 95 10.07 -22.77 44.05
N PHE A 96 9.50 -23.98 44.00
CA PHE A 96 9.46 -24.78 42.80
C PHE A 96 8.58 -24.15 41.73
N ILE A 97 7.35 -23.74 42.06
CA ILE A 97 6.41 -23.08 41.13
C ILE A 97 7.04 -21.81 40.56
N ARG A 98 7.61 -20.94 41.40
CA ARG A 98 8.28 -19.71 40.96
C ARG A 98 9.44 -20.00 40.03
N LYS A 99 10.32 -20.94 40.40
CA LYS A 99 11.43 -21.32 39.53
C LYS A 99 10.95 -21.84 38.18
N THR A 100 9.94 -22.72 38.16
CA THR A 100 9.38 -23.24 36.91
C THR A 100 8.73 -22.14 36.07
N HIS A 101 8.06 -21.17 36.71
CA HIS A 101 7.52 -20.00 36.03
C HIS A 101 8.65 -19.17 35.39
N ASP A 102 9.68 -18.82 36.15
CA ASP A 102 10.83 -18.03 35.66
C ASP A 102 11.57 -18.75 34.51
N ASP A 103 11.77 -20.06 34.63
CA ASP A 103 12.40 -20.90 33.60
C ASP A 103 11.57 -20.85 32.29
N TYR A 104 10.24 -21.01 32.37
CA TYR A 104 9.36 -20.94 31.20
C TYR A 104 9.24 -19.54 30.62
N GLU A 105 9.21 -18.50 31.45
CA GLU A 105 9.18 -17.11 30.98
C GLU A 105 10.46 -16.79 30.18
N SER A 106 11.62 -17.27 30.66
CA SER A 106 12.88 -17.16 29.92
C SER A 106 12.85 -17.91 28.60
N GLU A 107 12.29 -19.14 28.55
CA GLU A 107 12.14 -19.92 27.31
C GLU A 107 11.23 -19.20 26.30
N ILE A 108 10.08 -18.67 26.74
CA ILE A 108 9.17 -17.88 25.90
C ILE A 108 9.86 -16.65 25.35
N HIS A 109 10.63 -15.94 26.18
CA HIS A 109 11.35 -14.74 25.74
C HIS A 109 12.38 -15.04 24.64
N VAL A 110 13.13 -16.14 24.78
CA VAL A 110 14.07 -16.58 23.74
C VAL A 110 13.33 -16.96 22.46
N MET A 111 12.27 -17.76 22.58
CA MET A 111 11.44 -18.18 21.45
C MET A 111 10.85 -16.97 20.70
N LYS A 112 10.20 -16.03 21.40
CA LYS A 112 9.62 -14.82 20.79
C LYS A 112 10.67 -13.93 20.14
N ARG A 113 11.87 -13.86 20.70
CA ARG A 113 12.98 -13.12 20.09
C ARG A 113 13.40 -13.76 18.77
N ASP A 114 13.58 -15.08 18.76
CA ASP A 114 14.06 -15.81 17.59
C ASP A 114 13.00 -15.85 16.48
N SER A 115 11.75 -16.14 16.84
CA SER A 115 10.61 -16.08 15.93
C SER A 115 10.37 -14.66 15.43
N GLY A 116 10.43 -13.64 16.29
CA GLY A 116 10.30 -12.24 15.88
C GLY A 116 11.35 -11.79 14.86
N ALA A 117 12.61 -12.24 15.00
CA ALA A 117 13.65 -11.99 14.00
C ALA A 117 13.35 -12.68 12.66
N GLN A 118 12.85 -13.93 12.71
CA GLN A 118 12.48 -14.68 11.51
C GLN A 118 11.26 -14.09 10.80
N ILE A 119 10.24 -13.68 11.55
CA ILE A 119 9.04 -13.01 11.04
C ILE A 119 9.48 -11.74 10.31
N LYS A 120 10.24 -10.85 10.98
CA LYS A 120 10.71 -9.60 10.39
C LYS A 120 11.53 -9.82 9.11
N SER A 121 12.37 -10.85 9.07
CA SER A 121 13.13 -11.19 7.86
C SER A 121 12.22 -11.56 6.69
N LYS A 122 11.13 -12.30 6.94
CA LYS A 122 10.15 -12.69 5.92
C LYS A 122 9.28 -11.52 5.48
N GLU A 123 8.87 -10.66 6.41
CA GLU A 123 8.13 -9.43 6.09
C GLU A 123 8.93 -8.53 5.15
N ILE A 124 10.24 -8.36 5.40
CA ILE A 124 11.15 -7.61 4.50
C ILE A 124 11.21 -8.26 3.10
N GLU A 125 11.24 -9.59 3.03
CA GLU A 125 11.25 -10.31 1.76
C GLU A 125 9.94 -10.15 0.99
N ILE A 126 8.79 -10.23 1.68
CA ILE A 126 7.47 -9.92 1.12
C ILE A 126 7.44 -8.51 0.56
N ILE A 127 7.86 -7.49 1.32
CA ILE A 127 7.92 -6.10 0.87
C ILE A 127 8.80 -5.97 -0.38
N LYS A 128 9.96 -6.64 -0.40
CA LYS A 128 10.88 -6.61 -1.55
C LYS A 128 10.24 -7.19 -2.81
N ILE A 129 9.46 -8.25 -2.69
CA ILE A 129 8.72 -8.86 -3.81
C ILE A 129 7.56 -7.95 -4.26
N LEU A 130 6.79 -7.42 -3.31
CA LEU A 130 5.61 -6.60 -3.58
C LEU A 130 5.94 -5.19 -4.08
N ASN A 131 7.09 -4.63 -3.71
CA ASN A 131 7.50 -3.28 -4.07
C ASN A 131 7.40 -2.96 -5.58
N PRO A 132 8.08 -3.69 -6.48
CA PRO A 132 7.93 -3.48 -7.92
C PRO A 132 6.59 -4.00 -8.49
N PHE A 133 5.95 -4.93 -7.78
CA PHE A 133 4.72 -5.56 -8.25
C PHE A 133 3.50 -4.63 -8.11
N LEU A 134 3.23 -4.12 -6.90
CA LEU A 134 2.02 -3.33 -6.61
C LEU A 134 1.96 -2.01 -7.39
N ILE A 135 3.09 -1.33 -7.59
CA ILE A 135 3.15 -0.08 -8.33
C ILE A 135 2.68 -0.23 -9.78
N SER A 136 2.78 -1.43 -10.34
CA SER A 136 2.48 -1.71 -11.74
C SER A 136 1.25 -2.60 -11.93
N SER A 137 0.89 -3.44 -10.96
CA SER A 137 -0.10 -4.53 -11.15
C SER A 137 -1.49 -4.21 -10.61
N VAL A 138 -1.66 -3.13 -9.84
CA VAL A 138 -2.99 -2.70 -9.38
C VAL A 138 -3.58 -1.72 -10.40
N TYR A 139 -4.60 -2.16 -11.13
CA TYR A 139 -5.21 -1.38 -12.20
C TYR A 139 -6.25 -0.40 -11.67
N GLY A 140 -6.34 0.77 -12.31
CA GLY A 140 -7.29 1.82 -11.90
C GLY A 140 -7.06 2.42 -10.52
N ALA A 141 -5.94 2.09 -9.86
CA ALA A 141 -5.63 2.63 -8.53
C ALA A 141 -5.55 4.16 -8.58
N LYS A 142 -6.27 4.83 -7.67
CA LYS A 142 -6.14 6.27 -7.44
C LYS A 142 -4.75 6.53 -6.88
N ARG A 143 -4.05 7.52 -7.43
CA ARG A 143 -2.66 7.86 -7.04
C ARG A 143 -2.60 9.31 -6.58
N VAL A 144 -2.24 9.51 -5.32
CA VAL A 144 -2.07 10.83 -4.73
C VAL A 144 -0.60 11.02 -4.37
N TYR A 145 0.01 12.09 -4.85
CA TYR A 145 1.40 12.44 -4.58
C TYR A 145 1.45 13.59 -3.59
N ASP A 146 2.24 13.42 -2.53
CA ASP A 146 2.60 14.47 -1.60
C ASP A 146 4.12 14.63 -1.61
N ILE A 147 4.59 15.73 -2.20
CA ILE A 147 6.01 16.01 -2.42
C ILE A 147 6.33 17.26 -1.62
N SER A 148 7.42 17.24 -0.86
CA SER A 148 7.85 18.38 -0.08
C SER A 148 9.36 18.50 0.00
N TYR A 149 9.82 19.73 0.20
CA TYR A 149 11.22 20.03 0.44
C TYR A 149 11.46 20.27 1.93
N HIS A 150 12.24 19.38 2.55
CA HIS A 150 12.71 19.50 3.93
C HIS A 150 14.22 19.23 3.93
N GLU A 151 15.02 20.25 3.58
CA GLU A 151 16.48 20.16 3.29
C GLU A 151 16.83 19.39 2.00
N ILE A 152 16.08 18.32 1.71
CA ILE A 152 16.13 17.51 0.50
C ILE A 152 14.69 17.31 0.00
N LEU A 153 14.50 17.23 -1.32
CA LEU A 153 13.21 16.92 -1.92
C LEU A 153 12.87 15.44 -1.69
N GLY A 154 11.70 15.19 -1.11
CA GLY A 154 11.16 13.86 -0.92
C GLY A 154 9.65 13.84 -1.16
N GLY A 155 9.04 12.68 -1.09
CA GLY A 155 7.60 12.60 -1.11
C GLY A 155 7.05 11.23 -0.77
N THR A 156 5.72 11.15 -0.78
CA THR A 156 4.95 9.94 -0.59
C THR A 156 3.93 9.81 -1.71
N LEU A 157 3.85 8.63 -2.32
CA LEU A 157 2.77 8.24 -3.22
C LEU A 157 1.81 7.35 -2.44
N TYR A 158 0.57 7.80 -2.31
CA TYR A 158 -0.54 7.03 -1.76
C TYR A 158 -1.34 6.41 -2.90
N CYS A 159 -1.54 5.10 -2.86
CA CYS A 159 -2.34 4.39 -3.85
C CYS A 159 -3.56 3.74 -3.20
N TYR A 160 -4.72 3.82 -3.86
CA TYR A 160 -5.99 3.27 -3.35
C TYR A 160 -6.73 2.49 -4.44
N SER A 161 -7.21 1.29 -4.12
CA SER A 161 -8.10 0.52 -4.99
C SER A 161 -8.95 -0.47 -4.17
N SER A 162 -10.27 -0.29 -4.15
CA SER A 162 -11.22 -1.28 -3.59
C SER A 162 -10.84 -1.82 -2.19
N GLY A 163 -10.55 -0.92 -1.23
CA GLY A 163 -10.14 -1.29 0.14
C GLY A 163 -8.64 -1.55 0.30
N LEU A 164 -7.91 -1.83 -0.77
CA LEU A 164 -6.45 -1.93 -0.77
C LEU A 164 -5.81 -0.53 -0.82
N GLN A 165 -4.95 -0.24 0.15
CA GLN A 165 -4.06 0.91 0.16
C GLN A 165 -2.61 0.45 0.16
N PHE A 166 -1.75 1.14 -0.59
CA PHE A 166 -0.31 0.89 -0.56
C PHE A 166 0.47 2.17 -0.82
N ASN A 167 1.47 2.42 0.02
CA ASN A 167 2.16 3.69 0.08
C ASN A 167 3.64 3.51 -0.27
N TYR A 168 4.16 4.43 -1.08
CA TYR A 168 5.57 4.47 -1.45
C TYR A 168 6.21 5.75 -0.97
N LYS A 169 7.36 5.62 -0.32
CA LYS A 169 8.31 6.73 -0.22
C LYS A 169 8.96 6.96 -1.58
N LEU A 170 9.02 8.23 -1.98
CA LEU A 170 9.60 8.71 -3.22
C LEU A 170 10.92 9.40 -2.93
N ASN A 171 11.99 8.90 -3.54
CA ASN A 171 13.29 9.57 -3.51
C ASN A 171 13.53 10.20 -4.88
N PHE A 172 13.82 11.49 -4.92
CA PHE A 172 14.05 12.22 -6.17
C PHE A 172 15.53 12.28 -6.51
N VAL A 173 15.84 12.40 -7.80
CA VAL A 173 17.21 12.69 -8.28
C VAL A 173 17.68 14.10 -7.92
N ASP A 174 16.73 14.96 -7.52
CA ASP A 174 16.95 16.37 -7.24
C ASP A 174 16.89 16.62 -5.74
N ASP A 175 17.92 17.21 -5.16
CA ASP A 175 17.85 17.66 -3.77
C ASP A 175 16.91 18.87 -3.61
N ARG A 176 16.76 19.67 -4.68
CA ARG A 176 15.96 20.89 -4.73
C ARG A 176 15.26 21.03 -6.07
N LEU A 177 14.01 21.49 -6.03
CA LEU A 177 13.20 21.74 -7.22
C LEU A 177 12.94 23.23 -7.38
N THR A 178 13.34 23.81 -8.51
CA THR A 178 12.98 25.18 -8.89
C THR A 178 11.77 25.19 -9.82
N VAL A 179 11.06 26.32 -9.87
CA VAL A 179 9.98 26.53 -10.84
C VAL A 179 10.49 26.43 -12.28
N ALA A 180 11.69 26.94 -12.59
CA ALA A 180 12.28 26.79 -13.93
C ALA A 180 12.39 25.32 -14.35
N ARG A 181 12.76 24.45 -13.40
CA ARG A 181 12.88 23.02 -13.65
C ARG A 181 11.52 22.31 -13.76
N LEU A 182 10.57 22.70 -12.91
CA LEU A 182 9.23 22.10 -12.90
C LEU A 182 8.38 22.57 -14.08
N LEU A 183 8.38 23.86 -14.37
CA LEU A 183 7.41 24.55 -15.23
C LEU A 183 8.03 25.31 -16.40
N GLY A 184 9.35 25.50 -16.43
CA GLY A 184 10.02 26.36 -17.41
C GLY A 184 9.77 27.84 -17.12
N ASP A 185 9.48 28.60 -18.18
CA ASP A 185 9.15 30.03 -18.08
C ASP A 185 7.73 30.23 -17.53
N PHE A 186 7.61 30.25 -16.21
CA PHE A 186 6.34 30.51 -15.52
C PHE A 186 6.39 31.86 -14.81
N SER A 187 5.35 32.68 -15.00
CA SER A 187 5.25 34.02 -14.45
C SER A 187 3.86 34.28 -13.90
N LEU A 188 3.76 35.13 -12.87
CA LEU A 188 2.49 35.56 -12.31
C LEU A 188 2.44 37.08 -12.11
N PRO A 189 1.25 37.70 -12.20
CA PRO A 189 1.08 39.10 -11.86
C PRO A 189 1.14 39.31 -10.34
N VAL A 190 1.89 40.33 -9.92
CA VAL A 190 2.00 40.77 -8.52
C VAL A 190 1.73 42.27 -8.41
N MET A 191 1.28 42.71 -7.23
CA MET A 191 1.18 44.14 -6.93
C MET A 191 2.55 44.70 -6.59
N ALA A 192 3.07 45.59 -7.44
CA ALA A 192 4.36 46.24 -7.24
C ALA A 192 4.18 47.73 -6.93
N SER A 193 4.85 48.23 -5.89
CA SER A 193 5.04 49.68 -5.72
C SER A 193 6.10 50.17 -6.69
N THR A 194 5.75 51.15 -7.51
CA THR A 194 6.63 51.79 -8.48
C THR A 194 6.65 53.31 -8.26
N GLY A 195 7.73 53.99 -8.69
CA GLY A 195 7.88 55.45 -8.56
C GLY A 195 8.82 55.89 -7.42
N ILE A 196 9.69 56.86 -7.73
CA ILE A 196 10.71 57.40 -6.79
C ILE A 196 10.11 58.53 -5.92
N PHE A 197 9.13 59.28 -6.45
CA PHE A 197 8.55 60.46 -5.79
C PHE A 197 7.13 60.22 -5.24
N THR A 198 6.31 59.42 -5.94
CA THR A 198 4.99 58.95 -5.51
C THR A 198 4.93 57.44 -5.72
N LYS A 199 4.66 56.67 -4.65
CA LYS A 199 4.50 55.22 -4.74
C LYS A 199 3.16 54.92 -5.43
N GLU A 200 3.21 54.54 -6.69
CA GLU A 200 2.07 54.00 -7.43
C GLU A 200 2.06 52.47 -7.31
N HIS A 201 0.94 51.90 -6.87
CA HIS A 201 0.75 50.45 -6.86
C HIS A 201 0.16 50.03 -8.20
N LYS A 202 0.95 49.31 -9.01
CA LYS A 202 0.53 48.82 -10.32
C LYS A 202 0.77 47.31 -10.46
N PRO A 203 -0.11 46.58 -11.15
CA PRO A 203 0.12 45.19 -11.53
C PRO A 203 1.40 45.06 -12.36
N ARG A 204 2.22 44.06 -12.06
CA ARG A 204 3.39 43.69 -12.87
C ARG A 204 3.54 42.18 -12.93
N VAL A 205 3.78 41.64 -14.14
CA VAL A 205 4.13 40.23 -14.33
C VAL A 205 5.58 40.00 -13.93
N VAL A 206 5.80 39.02 -13.06
CA VAL A 206 7.12 38.64 -12.55
C VAL A 206 7.37 37.17 -12.83
N SER A 207 8.56 36.88 -13.35
CA SER A 207 9.02 35.50 -13.53
C SER A 207 9.25 34.84 -12.18
N LEU A 208 8.78 33.60 -12.06
CA LEU A 208 8.93 32.77 -10.89
C LEU A 208 10.04 31.73 -11.05
N ALA A 209 10.79 31.74 -12.15
CA ALA A 209 11.80 30.73 -12.49
C ALA A 209 12.74 30.34 -11.31
N GLU A 210 13.19 31.32 -10.54
CA GLU A 210 14.13 31.16 -9.41
C GLU A 210 13.45 30.76 -8.09
N TYR A 211 12.11 30.67 -8.05
CA TYR A 211 11.41 30.22 -6.85
C TYR A 211 11.68 28.72 -6.64
N LEU A 212 11.83 28.35 -5.37
CA LEU A 212 11.88 26.96 -4.93
C LEU A 212 10.46 26.42 -4.80
N VAL A 213 10.26 25.18 -5.19
CA VAL A 213 9.03 24.44 -4.93
C VAL A 213 9.16 23.85 -3.52
N LEU A 214 8.29 24.31 -2.61
CA LEU A 214 8.24 23.82 -1.23
C LEU A 214 7.38 22.57 -1.10
N ALA A 215 6.23 22.56 -1.76
CA ALA A 215 5.29 21.44 -1.69
C ALA A 215 4.48 21.27 -2.98
N ILE A 216 4.17 20.03 -3.32
CA ILE A 216 3.23 19.63 -4.35
C ILE A 216 2.30 18.57 -3.75
N GLN A 217 1.01 18.88 -3.68
CA GLN A 217 -0.03 17.89 -3.42
C GLN A 217 -0.78 17.67 -4.72
N TYR A 218 -0.68 16.50 -5.32
CA TYR A 218 -1.27 16.19 -6.62
C TYR A 218 -2.17 14.96 -6.50
N ASP A 219 -3.47 15.15 -6.70
CA ASP A 219 -4.44 14.04 -6.75
C ASP A 219 -4.70 13.67 -8.23
N ASP A 220 -5.17 14.64 -9.01
CA ASP A 220 -5.49 14.44 -10.41
C ASP A 220 -5.31 15.74 -11.23
N LEU A 221 -5.68 15.69 -12.51
CA LEU A 221 -5.56 16.82 -13.43
C LEU A 221 -6.38 18.06 -12.99
N TYR A 222 -7.39 17.88 -12.15
CA TYR A 222 -8.36 18.87 -11.69
C TYR A 222 -8.14 19.28 -10.23
N ASN A 223 -7.32 18.54 -9.47
CA ASN A 223 -7.11 18.69 -8.04
C ASN A 223 -5.62 18.63 -7.70
N PHE A 224 -5.01 19.80 -7.45
CA PHE A 224 -3.64 19.88 -6.94
C PHE A 224 -3.40 21.18 -6.14
N SER A 225 -2.33 21.20 -5.35
CA SER A 225 -1.77 22.40 -4.70
C SER A 225 -0.26 22.45 -4.95
N LEU A 226 0.24 23.62 -5.30
CA LEU A 226 1.65 23.90 -5.52
C LEU A 226 2.05 25.09 -4.66
N GLU A 227 3.03 24.89 -3.78
CA GLU A 227 3.58 25.94 -2.91
C GLU A 227 5.02 26.28 -3.33
N LEU A 228 5.27 27.56 -3.51
CA LEU A 228 6.50 28.12 -4.04
C LEU A 228 7.03 29.17 -3.09
N GLU A 229 8.35 29.22 -2.92
CA GLU A 229 9.00 30.23 -2.08
C GLU A 229 10.18 30.87 -2.80
N ASN A 230 10.31 32.17 -2.57
CA ASN A 230 11.58 32.86 -2.66
C ASN A 230 11.79 33.60 -1.32
N LYS A 231 13.02 33.97 -0.98
CA LYS A 231 13.49 34.59 0.29
C LYS A 231 12.59 35.68 0.93
N LYS A 232 11.61 36.22 0.20
CA LYS A 232 10.73 37.31 0.62
C LYS A 232 9.24 36.97 0.57
N LYS A 233 8.82 35.89 -0.10
CA LYS A 233 7.43 35.65 -0.50
C LYS A 233 7.09 34.18 -0.68
N ILE A 234 5.86 33.82 -0.32
CA ILE A 234 5.26 32.51 -0.60
C ILE A 234 4.12 32.69 -1.60
N ILE A 235 4.13 31.86 -2.63
CA ILE A 235 3.05 31.77 -3.61
C ILE A 235 2.43 30.39 -3.52
N ARG A 236 1.10 30.33 -3.44
CA ARG A 236 0.34 29.07 -3.48
C ARG A 236 -0.61 29.06 -4.66
N ILE A 237 -0.53 28.03 -5.49
CA ILE A 237 -1.43 27.80 -6.63
C ILE A 237 -2.24 26.55 -6.32
N VAL A 238 -3.55 26.70 -6.20
CA VAL A 238 -4.48 25.60 -5.95
C VAL A 238 -5.37 25.42 -7.16
N ARG A 239 -5.52 24.17 -7.61
CA ARG A 239 -6.58 23.77 -8.52
C ARG A 239 -7.54 22.86 -7.77
N LYS A 240 -8.83 23.19 -7.75
CA LYS A 240 -9.87 22.37 -7.11
C LYS A 240 -11.07 22.27 -8.03
N ASN A 241 -11.52 21.04 -8.33
CA ASN A 241 -12.60 20.77 -9.28
C ASN A 241 -12.41 21.52 -10.61
N GLY A 242 -11.15 21.64 -11.06
CA GLY A 242 -10.80 22.30 -12.32
C GLY A 242 -10.55 23.81 -12.23
N ASN A 243 -10.97 24.48 -11.15
CA ASN A 243 -10.84 25.94 -10.97
C ASN A 243 -9.52 26.29 -10.27
N PHE A 244 -8.87 27.36 -10.73
CA PHE A 244 -7.62 27.86 -10.14
C PHE A 244 -7.86 28.97 -9.12
N SER A 245 -7.13 28.90 -8.01
CA SER A 245 -6.98 29.98 -7.04
C SER A 245 -5.49 30.20 -6.77
N ILE A 246 -5.04 31.44 -6.85
CA ILE A 246 -3.63 31.80 -6.68
C ILE A 246 -3.50 32.80 -5.55
N TYR A 247 -2.62 32.50 -4.61
CA TYR A 247 -2.36 33.31 -3.43
C TYR A 247 -0.92 33.85 -3.48
N ASP A 248 -0.76 35.17 -3.43
CA ASP A 248 0.53 35.87 -3.23
C ASP A 248 0.56 36.38 -1.78
N ASP A 249 1.41 35.78 -0.93
CA ASP A 249 1.47 36.04 0.53
C ASP A 249 0.09 35.99 1.22
N GLY A 250 -0.72 35.01 0.83
CA GLY A 250 -2.07 34.79 1.37
C GLY A 250 -3.17 35.67 0.76
N ARG A 251 -2.85 36.64 -0.09
CA ARG A 251 -3.84 37.40 -0.85
C ARG A 251 -4.21 36.66 -2.12
N ASP A 252 -5.50 36.38 -2.29
CA ASP A 252 -6.04 35.79 -3.51
C ASP A 252 -5.97 36.80 -4.68
N ILE A 253 -5.07 36.55 -5.63
CA ILE A 253 -4.90 37.40 -6.83
C ILE A 253 -5.87 37.02 -7.95
N THR A 254 -6.51 35.85 -7.88
CA THR A 254 -7.54 35.44 -8.83
C THR A 254 -8.88 36.11 -8.56
N ALA A 255 -9.12 36.55 -7.32
CA ALA A 255 -10.28 37.37 -6.95
C ALA A 255 -10.15 38.87 -7.32
N ASP A 256 -8.95 39.33 -7.66
CA ASP A 256 -8.67 40.72 -8.05
C ASP A 256 -8.76 40.87 -9.58
N ALA A 257 -9.73 41.64 -10.07
CA ALA A 257 -10.01 41.71 -11.50
C ALA A 257 -8.83 42.25 -12.35
N GLU A 258 -8.04 43.18 -11.82
CA GLU A 258 -6.89 43.72 -12.55
C GLU A 258 -5.79 42.66 -12.69
N LEU A 259 -5.44 41.99 -11.58
CA LEU A 259 -4.44 40.93 -11.58
C LEU A 259 -4.89 39.70 -12.36
N ALA A 260 -6.14 39.26 -12.16
CA ALA A 260 -6.71 38.10 -12.82
C ALA A 260 -6.67 38.22 -14.36
N SER A 261 -6.91 39.42 -14.89
CA SER A 261 -6.85 39.69 -16.34
C SER A 261 -5.45 39.52 -16.96
N LEU A 262 -4.39 39.53 -16.13
CA LEU A 262 -2.99 39.39 -16.55
C LEU A 262 -2.46 37.96 -16.41
N ILE A 263 -3.27 37.04 -15.91
CA ILE A 263 -2.91 35.64 -15.76
C ILE A 263 -3.03 34.93 -17.11
N GLU A 264 -2.00 34.21 -17.51
CA GLU A 264 -2.02 33.42 -18.73
C GLU A 264 -2.66 32.05 -18.48
N ASP A 265 -3.93 31.91 -18.86
CA ASP A 265 -4.68 30.65 -18.70
C ASP A 265 -3.96 29.44 -19.32
N ALA A 266 -3.34 29.62 -20.50
CA ALA A 266 -2.63 28.56 -21.19
C ALA A 266 -1.43 28.03 -20.37
N ALA A 267 -0.78 28.88 -19.57
CA ALA A 267 0.30 28.48 -18.68
C ALA A 267 -0.24 27.67 -17.48
N LEU A 268 -1.36 28.10 -16.89
CA LEU A 268 -2.00 27.38 -15.79
C LEU A 268 -2.48 25.99 -16.19
N GLN A 269 -3.08 25.86 -17.38
CA GLN A 269 -3.57 24.56 -17.86
C GLN A 269 -2.45 23.54 -18.10
N ARG A 270 -1.18 23.97 -18.26
CA ARG A 270 -0.03 23.08 -18.41
C ARG A 270 0.51 22.54 -17.09
N LEU A 271 0.17 23.15 -15.95
CA LEU A 271 0.70 22.78 -14.63
C LEU A 271 0.54 21.29 -14.30
N PRO A 272 -0.64 20.65 -14.44
CA PRO A 272 -0.79 19.24 -14.10
C PRO A 272 0.11 18.32 -14.94
N LYS A 273 0.22 18.62 -16.25
CA LYS A 273 1.07 17.86 -17.16
C LYS A 273 2.54 18.01 -16.80
N ASN A 274 2.99 19.22 -16.47
CA ASN A 274 4.37 19.47 -16.09
C ASN A 274 4.73 18.78 -14.77
N ILE A 275 3.83 18.80 -13.77
CA ILE A 275 4.00 18.10 -12.49
C ILE A 275 4.13 16.58 -12.73
N THR A 276 3.19 15.98 -13.47
CA THR A 276 3.22 14.54 -13.75
C THR A 276 4.43 14.13 -14.57
N GLU A 277 4.84 14.93 -15.56
CA GLU A 277 6.07 14.70 -16.31
C GLU A 277 7.34 14.78 -15.44
N TYR A 278 7.39 15.74 -14.53
CA TYR A 278 8.51 15.88 -13.58
C TYR A 278 8.61 14.64 -12.68
N ILE A 279 7.50 14.24 -12.03
CA ILE A 279 7.45 13.06 -11.16
C ILE A 279 7.95 11.83 -11.92
N ARG A 280 7.45 11.60 -13.15
CA ARG A 280 7.84 10.45 -13.96
C ARG A 280 9.33 10.42 -14.30
N LYS A 281 9.97 11.58 -14.51
CA LYS A 281 11.37 11.70 -14.94
C LYS A 281 12.36 11.80 -13.78
N SER A 282 11.93 12.33 -12.64
CA SER A 282 12.80 12.72 -11.53
C SER A 282 12.70 11.83 -10.30
N VAL A 283 11.70 10.94 -10.18
CA VAL A 283 11.71 9.93 -9.10
C VAL A 283 12.80 8.89 -9.40
N ALA A 284 13.80 8.83 -8.52
CA ALA A 284 14.92 7.89 -8.59
C ALA A 284 14.54 6.49 -8.10
N SER A 285 13.74 6.41 -7.04
CA SER A 285 13.26 5.15 -6.50
C SER A 285 11.90 5.26 -5.82
N PHE A 286 11.18 4.14 -5.86
CA PHE A 286 9.95 3.88 -5.11
C PHE A 286 10.26 2.82 -4.06
N GLU A 287 10.01 3.16 -2.80
CA GLU A 287 10.20 2.27 -1.65
C GLU A 287 8.84 2.05 -0.97
N LEU A 288 8.30 0.84 -1.09
CA LEU A 288 7.04 0.43 -0.47
C LEU A 288 7.20 0.46 1.04
N THR A 289 6.42 1.31 1.71
CA THR A 289 6.49 1.51 3.16
C THR A 289 5.31 0.89 3.90
N GLU A 290 4.17 0.72 3.23
CA GLU A 290 2.92 0.31 3.88
C GLU A 290 1.98 -0.37 2.87
N ILE A 291 1.26 -1.38 3.36
CA ILE A 291 0.19 -2.08 2.65
C ILE A 291 -0.95 -2.26 3.65
N LEU A 292 -2.12 -1.70 3.36
CA LEU A 292 -3.31 -1.82 4.18
C LEU A 292 -4.45 -2.44 3.39
N ILE A 293 -5.30 -3.18 4.09
CA ILE A 293 -6.61 -3.60 3.60
C ILE A 293 -7.66 -3.18 4.61
N ASP A 294 -8.64 -2.39 4.18
CA ASP A 294 -9.69 -1.85 5.07
C ASP A 294 -9.11 -1.20 6.35
N ASP A 295 -8.03 -0.42 6.18
CA ASP A 295 -7.24 0.27 7.21
C ASP A 295 -6.38 -0.62 8.14
N ASP A 296 -6.41 -1.95 7.97
CA ASP A 296 -5.56 -2.89 8.73
C ASP A 296 -4.22 -3.15 8.02
N ASP A 297 -3.12 -3.18 8.78
CA ASP A 297 -1.79 -3.53 8.27
C ASP A 297 -1.77 -4.97 7.74
N ALA A 298 -1.65 -5.10 6.42
CA ALA A 298 -1.78 -6.38 5.76
C ALA A 298 -0.59 -7.31 6.05
N ILE A 299 0.60 -6.77 6.29
CA ILE A 299 1.78 -7.56 6.59
C ILE A 299 1.70 -8.06 8.04
N ALA A 300 1.43 -7.15 8.98
CA ALA A 300 1.38 -7.48 10.40
C ALA A 300 0.26 -8.47 10.72
N ASN A 301 -0.86 -8.43 9.97
CA ASN A 301 -2.04 -9.27 10.21
C ASN A 301 -2.18 -10.47 9.26
N ASN A 302 -1.19 -10.78 8.42
CA ASN A 302 -1.24 -11.90 7.47
C ASN A 302 -2.42 -11.82 6.48
N LEU A 303 -2.63 -10.63 5.89
CA LEU A 303 -3.69 -10.33 4.93
C LEU A 303 -3.14 -10.05 3.52
N ILE A 304 -1.93 -10.50 3.21
CA ILE A 304 -1.32 -10.29 1.88
C ILE A 304 -2.08 -11.10 0.84
N PHE A 305 -2.49 -12.33 1.15
CA PHE A 305 -3.37 -13.09 0.27
C PHE A 305 -4.68 -12.34 -0.04
N ASP A 306 -5.30 -11.68 0.95
CA ASP A 306 -6.50 -10.85 0.73
C ASP A 306 -6.22 -9.67 -0.22
N CYS A 307 -5.07 -9.02 -0.09
CA CYS A 307 -4.63 -8.00 -1.05
C CYS A 307 -4.54 -8.57 -2.48
N MET A 308 -4.02 -9.79 -2.62
CA MET A 308 -3.90 -10.45 -3.92
C MET A 308 -5.24 -10.84 -4.53
N LYS A 309 -6.27 -11.15 -3.72
CA LYS A 309 -7.64 -11.42 -4.19
C LYS A 309 -8.30 -10.18 -4.81
N ILE A 310 -8.02 -8.99 -4.28
CA ILE A 310 -8.48 -7.71 -4.86
C ILE A 310 -7.92 -7.53 -6.28
N ILE A 311 -6.63 -7.82 -6.46
CA ILE A 311 -5.96 -7.74 -7.77
C ILE A 311 -6.50 -8.82 -8.72
N ALA A 312 -6.67 -10.07 -8.23
CA ALA A 312 -7.25 -11.16 -9.02
C ALA A 312 -8.64 -10.81 -9.57
N THR A 313 -9.49 -10.16 -8.75
CA THR A 313 -10.83 -9.73 -9.16
C THR A 313 -10.78 -8.72 -10.31
N GLN A 314 -9.84 -7.76 -10.27
CA GLN A 314 -9.63 -6.82 -11.37
C GLN A 314 -9.17 -7.53 -12.64
N TYR A 315 -8.25 -8.49 -12.50
CA TYR A 315 -7.73 -9.27 -13.63
C TYR A 315 -8.83 -10.15 -14.23
N GLY A 316 -9.66 -10.79 -13.40
CA GLY A 316 -10.79 -11.60 -13.80
C GLY A 316 -11.79 -10.86 -14.69
N ALA A 317 -12.06 -9.57 -14.40
CA ALA A 317 -12.90 -8.75 -15.26
C ALA A 317 -12.32 -8.59 -16.69
N ILE A 318 -11.00 -8.47 -16.82
CA ILE A 318 -10.32 -8.37 -18.12
C ILE A 318 -10.29 -9.73 -18.81
N VAL A 319 -10.00 -10.81 -18.06
CA VAL A 319 -10.04 -12.19 -18.56
C VAL A 319 -11.40 -12.54 -19.14
N ALA A 320 -12.49 -12.21 -18.43
CA ALA A 320 -13.84 -12.43 -18.90
C ALA A 320 -14.11 -11.73 -20.23
N GLU A 321 -13.67 -10.47 -20.39
CA GLU A 321 -13.81 -9.73 -21.65
C GLU A 321 -12.95 -10.32 -22.78
N CYS A 322 -11.72 -10.75 -22.48
CA CYS A 322 -10.85 -11.45 -23.43
C CYS A 322 -11.54 -12.71 -23.97
N ILE A 323 -12.07 -13.56 -23.09
CA ILE A 323 -12.77 -14.79 -23.45
C ILE A 323 -14.06 -14.47 -24.22
N ARG A 324 -14.84 -13.48 -23.78
CA ARG A 324 -16.10 -13.10 -24.44
C ARG A 324 -15.88 -12.65 -25.88
N ARG A 325 -14.83 -11.87 -26.13
CA ARG A 325 -14.51 -11.26 -27.44
C ARG A 325 -13.61 -12.13 -28.32
N SER A 326 -13.04 -13.21 -27.79
CA SER A 326 -12.22 -14.16 -28.53
C SER A 326 -13.08 -15.25 -29.21
N PRO A 327 -12.72 -15.72 -30.42
CA PRO A 327 -13.30 -16.95 -30.98
C PRO A 327 -12.84 -18.20 -30.23
N ILE A 328 -11.67 -18.17 -29.57
CA ILE A 328 -11.10 -19.28 -28.80
C ILE A 328 -11.42 -19.06 -27.32
N LYS A 329 -12.28 -19.91 -26.75
CA LYS A 329 -12.78 -19.75 -25.37
C LYS A 329 -11.88 -20.35 -24.29
N THR A 330 -10.91 -21.17 -24.71
CA THR A 330 -9.93 -21.84 -23.85
C THR A 330 -8.66 -21.00 -23.64
N GLU A 331 -8.58 -19.83 -24.25
CA GLU A 331 -7.38 -18.97 -24.22
C GLU A 331 -7.75 -17.52 -23.89
N ILE A 332 -6.86 -16.87 -23.17
CA ILE A 332 -6.89 -15.44 -22.89
C ILE A 332 -5.94 -14.80 -23.89
N SER A 333 -6.47 -14.08 -24.87
CA SER A 333 -5.67 -13.56 -26.00
C SER A 333 -5.85 -12.07 -26.21
N ILE A 334 -4.74 -11.36 -26.43
CA ILE A 334 -4.68 -9.93 -26.74
C ILE A 334 -3.87 -9.69 -28.02
N LYS A 335 -4.17 -8.60 -28.71
CA LYS A 335 -3.42 -8.13 -29.88
C LYS A 335 -2.58 -6.92 -29.52
N VAL A 336 -1.33 -6.91 -30.01
CA VAL A 336 -0.38 -5.82 -29.84
C VAL A 336 -0.10 -5.22 -31.21
N GLN A 337 -0.32 -3.92 -31.34
CA GLN A 337 0.06 -3.16 -32.53
C GLN A 337 1.27 -2.28 -32.22
N LEU A 338 2.36 -2.50 -32.95
CA LEU A 338 3.58 -1.73 -32.90
C LEU A 338 3.43 -0.41 -33.70
N GLU A 339 4.37 0.51 -33.50
CA GLU A 339 4.35 1.84 -34.14
C GLU A 339 4.51 1.78 -35.66
N ASP A 340 5.18 0.74 -36.17
CA ASP A 340 5.34 0.45 -37.59
C ASP A 340 4.09 -0.19 -38.23
N GLY A 341 3.03 -0.40 -37.45
CA GLY A 341 1.79 -1.06 -37.89
C GLY A 341 1.82 -2.58 -37.81
N THR A 342 2.94 -3.20 -37.42
CA THR A 342 3.03 -4.65 -37.20
C THR A 342 2.07 -5.07 -36.09
N ARG A 343 1.28 -6.12 -36.35
CA ARG A 343 0.34 -6.69 -35.39
C ARG A 343 0.80 -8.08 -34.97
N THR A 344 0.95 -8.28 -33.67
CA THR A 344 1.26 -9.58 -33.05
C THR A 344 0.17 -9.95 -32.06
N GLU A 345 0.13 -11.22 -31.70
CA GLU A 345 -0.81 -11.77 -30.73
C GLU A 345 -0.03 -12.36 -29.56
N LYS A 346 -0.57 -12.17 -28.35
CA LYS A 346 -0.12 -12.83 -27.14
C LYS A 346 -1.30 -13.58 -26.54
N TYR A 347 -1.05 -14.79 -26.06
CA TYR A 347 -2.07 -15.63 -25.45
C TYR A 347 -1.53 -16.37 -24.22
N LEU A 348 -2.46 -16.80 -23.37
CA LEU A 348 -2.24 -17.69 -22.25
C LEU A 348 -3.38 -18.72 -22.22
N SER A 349 -3.06 -20.00 -22.18
CA SER A 349 -4.08 -21.04 -22.03
C SER A 349 -4.70 -21.00 -20.64
N LYS A 350 -6.03 -21.19 -20.55
CA LYS A 350 -6.70 -21.33 -19.27
C LYS A 350 -6.19 -22.53 -18.47
N ASP A 351 -5.90 -23.64 -19.16
CA ASP A 351 -5.38 -24.85 -18.52
C ASP A 351 -3.96 -24.64 -17.97
N GLU A 352 -3.13 -23.87 -18.69
CA GLU A 352 -1.79 -23.48 -18.23
C GLU A 352 -1.88 -22.61 -16.98
N LEU A 353 -2.74 -21.59 -17.01
CA LEU A 353 -2.96 -20.70 -15.87
C LEU A 353 -3.54 -21.45 -14.65
N TYR A 354 -4.58 -22.27 -14.87
CA TYR A 354 -5.18 -23.09 -13.82
C TYR A 354 -4.18 -24.06 -13.22
N SER A 355 -3.40 -24.76 -14.04
CA SER A 355 -2.38 -25.70 -13.55
C SER A 355 -1.31 -25.00 -12.72
N SER A 356 -0.90 -23.80 -13.13
CA SER A 356 0.11 -23.01 -12.41
C SER A 356 -0.43 -22.58 -11.04
N LEU A 357 -1.67 -22.10 -10.99
CA LEU A 357 -2.34 -21.73 -9.74
C LEU A 357 -2.64 -22.96 -8.86
N ALA A 358 -3.06 -24.09 -9.41
CA ALA A 358 -3.33 -25.31 -8.67
C ALA A 358 -2.06 -25.86 -7.97
N ASN A 359 -0.87 -25.65 -8.55
CA ASN A 359 0.40 -26.03 -7.93
C ASN A 359 0.71 -25.25 -6.65
N ILE A 360 0.10 -24.07 -6.46
CA ILE A 360 0.22 -23.27 -5.24
C ILE A 360 -0.60 -23.89 -4.10
N GLY A 361 -1.70 -24.59 -4.42
CA GLY A 361 -2.59 -25.23 -3.44
C GLY A 361 -3.96 -24.55 -3.35
N GLY A 362 -4.59 -24.64 -2.17
CA GLY A 362 -5.95 -24.15 -1.93
C GLY A 362 -6.12 -22.66 -2.27
N ASP A 363 -5.19 -21.82 -1.81
CA ASP A 363 -5.15 -20.39 -2.09
C ASP A 363 -5.07 -20.12 -3.60
N GLY A 364 -4.25 -20.89 -4.30
CA GLY A 364 -4.14 -20.79 -5.76
C GLY A 364 -5.44 -21.17 -6.48
N LEU A 365 -6.16 -22.18 -6.01
CA LEU A 365 -7.47 -22.54 -6.56
C LEU A 365 -8.52 -21.45 -6.34
N GLU A 366 -8.50 -20.76 -5.19
CA GLU A 366 -9.37 -19.61 -4.94
C GLU A 366 -9.08 -18.47 -5.92
N ILE A 367 -7.80 -18.16 -6.16
CA ILE A 367 -7.38 -17.19 -7.19
C ILE A 367 -7.80 -17.63 -8.59
N ALA A 368 -7.67 -18.91 -8.93
CA ALA A 368 -8.08 -19.43 -10.23
C ALA A 368 -9.57 -19.18 -10.47
N SER A 369 -10.39 -19.30 -9.43
CA SER A 369 -11.81 -18.99 -9.47
C SER A 369 -12.09 -17.50 -9.65
N LEU A 370 -11.40 -16.64 -8.89
CA LEU A 370 -11.55 -15.17 -9.01
C LEU A 370 -11.15 -14.65 -10.39
N ILE A 371 -10.11 -15.23 -11.00
CA ILE A 371 -9.66 -14.87 -12.35
C ILE A 371 -10.56 -15.50 -13.43
N GLY A 372 -11.27 -16.59 -13.13
CA GLY A 372 -12.11 -17.34 -14.07
C GLY A 372 -11.35 -18.35 -14.93
N ALA A 373 -10.21 -18.84 -14.43
CA ALA A 373 -9.39 -19.87 -15.08
C ALA A 373 -10.00 -21.28 -14.96
N ASP A 374 -10.72 -21.56 -13.88
CA ASP A 374 -11.37 -22.84 -13.55
C ASP A 374 -12.73 -23.07 -14.26
N ALA A 375 -13.40 -22.00 -14.69
CA ALA A 375 -14.77 -22.09 -15.21
C ALA A 375 -14.84 -22.70 -16.62
N GLU A 376 -15.56 -23.81 -16.78
CA GLU A 376 -16.12 -24.17 -18.09
C GLU A 376 -17.13 -23.10 -18.53
N VAL A 377 -17.07 -22.67 -19.79
CA VAL A 377 -17.94 -21.62 -20.31
C VAL A 377 -19.38 -22.13 -20.36
N VAL A 378 -20.15 -21.87 -19.31
CA VAL A 378 -21.61 -22.02 -19.36
C VAL A 378 -22.13 -20.76 -20.06
N GLU A 379 -22.43 -20.87 -21.35
CA GLU A 379 -23.26 -19.87 -22.04
C GLU A 379 -24.61 -19.78 -21.32
N LYS A 380 -24.77 -18.77 -20.45
CA LYS A 380 -26.10 -18.34 -20.03
C LYS A 380 -26.57 -17.24 -20.99
N PRO A 381 -27.76 -17.40 -21.62
CA PRO A 381 -28.28 -16.39 -22.52
C PRO A 381 -28.53 -15.09 -21.76
N SER A 382 -28.17 -13.99 -22.42
CA SER A 382 -28.30 -12.62 -21.96
C SER A 382 -29.67 -12.34 -21.34
N SER A 383 -29.69 -11.99 -20.07
CA SER A 383 -30.74 -11.14 -19.52
C SER A 383 -30.09 -9.96 -18.81
N ASN A 384 -30.53 -8.78 -19.22
CA ASN A 384 -30.10 -7.46 -18.77
C ASN A 384 -29.75 -7.40 -17.29
N ASN A 385 -28.53 -6.96 -16.96
CA ASN A 385 -28.31 -6.18 -15.75
C ASN A 385 -27.39 -5.00 -16.07
N LYS A 386 -28.03 -3.84 -16.25
CA LYS A 386 -27.42 -2.53 -16.13
C LYS A 386 -27.07 -2.31 -14.67
N TYR A 387 -25.79 -2.28 -14.31
CA TYR A 387 -25.35 -1.43 -13.21
C TYR A 387 -24.04 -0.75 -13.59
N PHE A 388 -24.01 0.52 -13.21
CA PHE A 388 -23.14 1.58 -13.67
C PHE A 388 -21.74 1.48 -13.04
N ILE A 389 -20.74 1.83 -13.85
CA ILE A 389 -19.44 2.33 -13.39
C ILE A 389 -19.66 3.80 -12.99
N VAL A 390 -19.23 4.16 -11.78
CA VAL A 390 -18.78 5.51 -11.41
C VAL A 390 -17.42 5.35 -10.77
#